data_AF-A0A0M3DN37-F1
#
_entry.id   AF-A0A0M3DN37-F1
#
_cell.length_a   1.000
_cell.length_b   1.000
_cell.length_c   1.000
_cell.angle_alpha   90.00
_cell.angle_beta   90.00
_cell.angle_gamma   90.00
#
_symmetry.space_group_name_H-M   'P 1'
#
loop_
_entity.id
_entity.type
_entity.pdbx_description
1 polymer ?
#
loop_
_entity_poly.entity_id
_entity_poly.type
_entity_poly.pdbx_seq_one_letter_code
_entity_poly.pdbx_strand_id
1 'polypeptide(L)'
;MPIHYNSAGQSDSLGSKSSLIVLPIVTIIVNISMSGVLLCPQALNVPIKLTEENYVKVYDLTRDLMNFTKIAINISFLYMTIMSANFKPLGSWFLPIFLTIIFMPIF
;
A
#
# COMPACT_ATOMS: atom_id res chain seq x y z
N MET A 1 -10.41 -17.46 10.06
CA MET A 1 -10.36 -16.54 8.91
C MET A 1 -9.00 -16.73 8.25
N PRO A 2 -8.90 -16.72 6.91
CA PRO A 2 -7.62 -16.68 6.22
C PRO A 2 -6.75 -15.52 6.73
N ILE A 3 -5.53 -15.83 7.15
CA ILE A 3 -4.55 -14.82 7.62
C ILE A 3 -3.28 -14.80 6.78
N HIS A 4 -3.01 -15.86 6.03
CA HIS A 4 -1.91 -15.94 5.08
C HIS A 4 -2.41 -16.59 3.80
N TYR A 5 -1.83 -16.16 2.68
CA TYR A 5 -2.14 -16.67 1.35
C TYR A 5 -0.83 -17.06 0.66
N ASN A 6 -0.84 -18.21 -0.01
CA ASN A 6 0.29 -18.65 -0.83
C ASN A 6 0.38 -17.88 -2.16
N SER A 7 1.39 -18.19 -2.98
CA SER A 7 1.60 -17.57 -4.30
C SER A 7 0.44 -17.76 -5.29
N ALA A 8 -0.40 -18.77 -5.10
CA ALA A 8 -1.61 -18.98 -5.89
C ALA A 8 -2.83 -18.20 -5.37
N GLY A 9 -2.66 -17.40 -4.33
CA GLY A 9 -3.74 -16.64 -3.68
C GLY A 9 -4.70 -17.53 -2.88
N GLN A 10 -4.29 -18.74 -2.50
CA GLN A 10 -5.07 -19.66 -1.67
C GLN A 10 -4.68 -19.50 -0.20
N SER A 11 -5.66 -19.60 0.70
CA SER A 11 -5.41 -19.56 2.14
C SER A 11 -4.59 -20.78 2.55
N ASP A 12 -3.43 -20.57 3.17
CA ASP A 12 -2.57 -21.63 3.72
C ASP A 12 -2.46 -21.56 5.26
N SER A 13 -2.99 -20.50 5.87
CA SER A 13 -3.08 -20.35 7.33
C SER A 13 -4.40 -19.72 7.76
N LEU A 14 -4.91 -20.16 8.92
CA LEU A 14 -6.15 -19.70 9.53
C LEU A 14 -5.89 -19.07 10.90
N GLY A 15 -6.55 -17.94 11.16
CA GLY A 15 -6.54 -17.25 12.45
C GLY A 15 -7.94 -17.00 13.02
N SER A 16 -7.97 -16.35 14.18
CA SER A 16 -9.19 -15.90 14.85
C SER A 16 -9.95 -14.84 14.02
N LYS A 17 -11.18 -14.50 14.40
CA LYS A 17 -11.89 -13.37 13.76
C LYS A 17 -11.24 -12.02 14.07
N SER A 18 -10.64 -11.89 15.26
CA SER A 18 -9.96 -10.67 15.69
C SER A 18 -8.74 -10.33 14.83
N SER A 19 -8.13 -11.30 14.16
CA SER A 19 -6.98 -11.03 13.29
C SER A 19 -7.31 -10.13 12.09
N LEU A 20 -8.59 -10.03 11.69
CA LEU A 20 -9.02 -9.14 10.61
C LEU A 20 -8.79 -7.65 10.92
N ILE A 21 -8.73 -7.26 12.21
CA ILE A 21 -8.52 -5.87 12.61
C ILE A 21 -7.07 -5.40 12.36
N VAL A 22 -6.14 -6.33 12.15
CA VAL A 22 -4.74 -5.98 11.90
C VAL A 22 -4.60 -5.22 10.58
N LEU A 23 -5.34 -5.62 9.53
CA LEU A 23 -5.31 -4.95 8.23
C LEU A 23 -5.67 -3.45 8.31
N PRO A 24 -6.82 -3.03 8.87
CA PRO A 24 -7.15 -1.61 9.00
C PRO A 24 -6.19 -0.85 9.91
N ILE A 25 -5.64 -1.46 10.96
CA ILE A 25 -4.62 -0.82 11.80
C ILE A 25 -3.36 -0.52 10.98
N VAL A 26 -2.86 -1.50 10.21
CA VAL A 26 -1.70 -1.31 9.34
C VAL A 26 -2.00 -0.27 8.26
N THR A 27 -3.20 -0.28 7.66
CA THR A 27 -3.64 0.76 6.72
C THR A 27 -3.49 2.15 7.32
N ILE A 28 -4.00 2.37 8.53
CA ILE A 28 -3.91 3.67 9.21
C ILE A 28 -2.46 4.07 9.43
N ILE A 29 -1.63 3.15 9.95
CA ILE A 29 -0.21 3.41 10.21
C ILE A 29 0.52 3.80 8.93
N VAL A 30 0.32 3.08 7.82
CA VAL A 30 0.95 3.38 6.53
C VAL A 30 0.49 4.72 5.98
N ASN A 31 -0.80 5.03 6.05
CA ASN A 31 -1.31 6.31 5.54
C ASN A 31 -0.79 7.50 6.35
N ILE A 32 -0.71 7.37 7.68
CA ILE A 32 -0.16 8.39 8.57
C ILE A 32 1.33 8.55 8.34
N SER A 33 2.10 7.46 8.30
CA SER A 33 3.56 7.54 8.13
C SER A 33 3.94 8.18 6.81
N MET A 34 3.31 7.78 5.70
CA MET A 34 3.57 8.38 4.39
C MET A 34 3.15 9.85 4.33
N SER A 35 2.02 10.21 4.93
CA SER A 35 1.58 11.61 4.97
C SER A 35 2.45 12.47 5.89
N GLY A 36 2.97 11.88 6.97
CA GLY A 36 3.91 12.53 7.89
C GLY A 36 5.23 12.91 7.22
N VAL A 37 5.74 12.08 6.30
CA VAL A 37 6.94 12.40 5.51
C VAL A 37 6.74 13.65 4.65
N LEU A 38 5.53 13.85 4.09
CA LEU A 38 5.21 15.05 3.30
C LEU A 38 5.11 16.34 4.13
N LEU A 39 5.00 16.24 5.47
CA LEU A 39 5.07 17.39 6.38
C LEU A 39 6.51 17.86 6.61
N CYS A 40 7.49 17.02 6.30
CA CYS A 40 8.91 17.32 6.42
C CYS A 40 9.61 17.16 5.07
N PRO A 41 9.49 18.13 4.14
CA PRO A 41 10.06 18.05 2.79
C PRO A 41 11.58 17.78 2.75
N GLN A 42 12.31 18.20 3.80
CA GLN A 42 13.73 17.92 3.96
C GLN A 42 14.04 16.42 4.22
N ALA A 43 13.06 15.65 4.68
CA ALA A 43 13.15 14.21 4.88
C ALA A 43 12.81 13.40 3.61
N LEU A 44 12.44 14.07 2.50
CA LEU A 44 12.18 13.40 1.23
C LEU A 44 13.48 12.79 0.70
N ASN A 45 13.48 11.46 0.59
CA ASN A 45 14.59 10.72 -0.02
C ASN A 45 14.40 10.68 -1.55
N VAL A 46 14.81 11.76 -2.21
CA VAL A 46 14.75 11.90 -3.68
C VAL A 46 16.17 11.89 -4.28
N PRO A 47 16.38 11.28 -5.46
CA PRO A 47 17.71 11.12 -6.07
C PRO A 47 18.25 12.42 -6.72
N ILE A 48 17.58 13.55 -6.48
CA ILE A 48 17.91 14.85 -7.06
C ILE A 48 18.07 15.88 -5.94
N LYS A 49 19.02 16.80 -6.12
CA LYS A 49 19.21 17.90 -5.18
C LYS A 49 18.01 18.84 -5.25
N LEU A 50 17.40 19.10 -4.09
CA LEU A 50 16.35 20.10 -3.96
C LEU A 50 16.96 21.51 -4.11
N THR A 51 16.40 22.29 -5.03
CA THR A 51 16.72 23.70 -5.26
C THR A 51 15.43 24.52 -5.26
N GLU A 52 15.50 25.83 -5.04
CA GLU A 52 14.31 26.71 -5.05
C GLU A 52 13.49 26.60 -6.36
N GLU A 53 14.17 26.38 -7.49
CA GLU A 53 13.55 26.27 -8.81
C GLU A 53 12.79 24.95 -9.02
N ASN A 54 13.28 23.84 -8.46
CA ASN A 54 12.67 22.52 -8.67
C ASN A 54 11.78 22.06 -7.51
N TYR A 55 11.87 22.71 -6.34
CA TYR A 55 11.27 22.25 -5.09
C TYR A 55 9.78 21.92 -5.21
N VAL A 56 8.99 22.85 -5.77
CA VAL A 56 7.54 22.67 -5.93
C VAL A 56 7.23 21.46 -6.79
N LYS A 57 7.92 21.32 -7.93
CA LYS A 57 7.73 20.21 -8.86
C LYS A 57 8.09 18.87 -8.23
N VAL A 58 9.21 18.81 -7.50
CA VAL A 58 9.66 17.57 -6.84
C VAL A 58 8.71 17.19 -5.71
N TYR A 59 8.25 18.16 -4.93
CA TYR A 59 7.26 17.95 -3.88
C TYR A 59 5.94 17.42 -4.43
N ASP A 60 5.39 18.05 -5.48
CA ASP A 60 4.12 17.64 -6.09
C ASP A 60 4.22 16.21 -6.67
N LEU A 61 5.29 15.90 -7.42
CA LEU A 61 5.51 14.56 -7.96
C LEU A 61 5.64 13.51 -6.84
N THR A 62 6.37 13.84 -5.77
CA THR A 62 6.55 12.92 -4.64
C THR A 62 5.23 12.71 -3.88
N ARG A 63 4.45 13.78 -3.67
CA ARG A 63 3.12 13.73 -3.07
C ARG A 63 2.18 12.86 -3.89
N ASP A 64 2.16 13.05 -5.20
CA ASP A 64 1.25 12.33 -6.10
C ASP A 64 1.62 10.84 -6.16
N LEU A 65 2.92 10.52 -6.21
CA LEU A 65 3.43 9.15 -6.08
C LEU A 65 3.00 8.48 -4.77
N MET A 66 3.17 9.18 -3.64
CA MET A 66 2.77 8.69 -2.32
C MET A 66 1.25 8.49 -2.23
N ASN A 67 0.45 9.42 -2.78
CA ASN A 67 -1.00 9.31 -2.81
C ASN A 67 -1.47 8.14 -3.66
N PHE A 68 -0.89 7.95 -4.84
CA PHE A 68 -1.18 6.81 -5.70
C PHE A 68 -0.87 5.48 -4.98
N THR A 69 0.31 5.38 -4.38
CA THR A 69 0.73 4.18 -3.62
C THR A 69 -0.21 3.90 -2.45
N LYS A 70 -0.59 4.93 -1.68
CA LYS A 70 -1.58 4.80 -0.59
C LYS A 70 -2.90 4.24 -1.09
N ILE A 71 -3.43 4.79 -2.20
CA ILE A 71 -4.70 4.33 -2.77
C ILE A 71 -4.60 2.85 -3.18
N ALA A 72 -3.53 2.47 -3.88
CA ALA A 72 -3.30 1.08 -4.29
C ALA A 72 -3.24 0.11 -3.10
N ILE A 73 -2.51 0.47 -2.04
CA ILE A 73 -2.43 -0.33 -0.80
C ILE A 73 -3.82 -0.41 -0.13
N ASN A 74 -4.53 0.71 -0.01
CA ASN A 74 -5.84 0.77 0.65
C ASN A 74 -6.87 -0.12 -0.06
N ILE A 75 -6.94 -0.06 -1.39
CA ILE A 75 -7.83 -0.91 -2.20
C ILE A 75 -7.46 -2.38 -2.01
N SER A 76 -6.17 -2.70 -2.03
CA SER A 76 -5.68 -4.07 -1.87
C SER A 76 -6.02 -4.64 -0.49
N PHE A 77 -5.83 -3.86 0.57
CA PHE A 77 -6.13 -4.28 1.93
C PHE A 77 -7.63 -4.40 2.17
N LEU A 78 -8.44 -3.52 1.56
CA LEU A 78 -9.89 -3.65 1.57
C LEU A 78 -10.33 -4.95 0.88
N TYR A 79 -9.80 -5.24 -0.31
CA TYR A 79 -10.07 -6.48 -1.03
C TYR A 79 -9.71 -7.72 -0.19
N MET A 80 -8.50 -7.74 0.39
CA MET A 80 -8.06 -8.82 1.27
C MET A 80 -8.98 -8.98 2.49
N THR A 81 -9.40 -7.88 3.10
CA THR A 81 -10.33 -7.89 4.25
C THR A 81 -11.66 -8.53 3.86
N ILE A 82 -12.24 -8.14 2.72
CA ILE A 82 -13.50 -8.70 2.20
C ILE A 82 -13.34 -10.20 1.90
N MET A 83 -12.27 -10.61 1.21
CA MET A 83 -12.04 -12.01 0.86
C MET A 83 -11.81 -12.88 2.09
N SER A 84 -10.98 -12.43 3.04
CA SER A 84 -10.75 -13.12 4.30
C SER A 84 -12.02 -13.23 5.14
N ALA A 85 -12.84 -12.17 5.22
CA ALA A 85 -14.11 -12.20 5.97
C ALA A 85 -15.11 -13.21 5.38
N ASN A 86 -15.04 -13.47 4.07
CA ASN A 86 -15.91 -14.40 3.35
C ASN A 86 -15.26 -15.78 3.12
N PHE A 87 -14.08 -16.07 3.69
CA PHE A 87 -13.32 -17.30 3.46
C PHE A 87 -13.06 -17.61 1.97
N LYS A 88 -12.87 -16.56 1.15
CA LYS A 88 -12.60 -16.70 -0.28
C LYS A 88 -11.10 -16.57 -0.58
N PRO A 89 -10.58 -17.25 -1.61
CA PRO A 89 -9.22 -17.04 -2.08
C PRO A 89 -9.08 -15.66 -2.73
N LEU A 90 -7.87 -15.10 -2.72
CA LEU A 90 -7.55 -13.86 -3.43
C LEU A 90 -7.46 -14.07 -4.95
N GLY A 91 -7.06 -15.28 -5.38
CA GLY A 91 -6.78 -15.64 -6.76
C GLY A 91 -5.32 -15.39 -7.16
N SER A 92 -4.80 -16.19 -8.08
CA SER A 92 -3.40 -16.12 -8.56
C SER A 92 -3.08 -14.83 -9.31
N TRP A 93 -4.11 -14.13 -9.80
CA TRP A 93 -3.98 -12.84 -10.50
C TRP A 93 -3.78 -11.67 -9.54
N PHE A 94 -4.11 -11.80 -8.25
CA PHE A 94 -4.04 -10.71 -7.29
C PHE A 94 -2.62 -10.18 -7.14
N LEU A 95 -1.67 -11.07 -6.86
CA LEU A 95 -0.26 -10.70 -6.65
C LEU A 95 0.36 -9.99 -7.88
N PRO A 96 0.27 -10.51 -9.12
CA PRO A 96 0.86 -9.83 -10.27
C PRO A 96 0.18 -8.48 -10.56
N ILE A 97 -1.14 -8.35 -10.39
CA ILE A 97 -1.82 -7.05 -10.56
C ILE A 97 -1.40 -6.07 -9.47
N PHE A 98 -1.36 -6.51 -8.20
CA PHE A 98 -0.92 -5.69 -7.09
C PHE A 98 0.49 -5.12 -7.31
N LEU A 99 1.44 -5.98 -7.68
CA LEU A 99 2.82 -5.57 -7.96
C LEU A 99 2.88 -4.62 -9.18
N THR A 100 2.13 -4.90 -10.23
CA THR A 100 2.07 -4.05 -11.43
C THR A 100 1.56 -2.65 -11.08
N ILE A 101 0.49 -2.55 -10.30
CA ILE A 101 -0.06 -1.25 -9.88
C ILE A 101 0.94 -0.51 -8.98
N ILE A 102 1.51 -1.17 -7.97
CA ILE A 102 2.45 -0.52 -7.04
C ILE A 102 3.68 0.05 -7.74
N PHE A 103 4.20 -0.67 -8.75
CA PHE A 103 5.40 -0.26 -9.48
C PHE A 103 5.13 0.56 -10.75
N MET A 104 3.88 0.67 -11.21
CA MET A 104 3.52 1.48 -12.38
C MET A 104 4.08 2.91 -12.32
N PRO A 105 4.01 3.65 -11.20
CA PRO A 105 4.48 5.04 -11.15
C PRO A 105 6.01 5.22 -11.22
N ILE A 106 6.78 4.12 -11.19
CA ILE A 106 8.25 4.16 -11.28
C ILE A 106 8.70 4.33 -12.75
N PHE A 107 7.81 4.09 -13.70
CA PHE A 107 8.06 4.17 -15.15
C PHE A 107 7.34 5.37 -15.77
#